data_AF-A0A8T5J6U9-F1
#
_entry.id   AF-A0A8T5J6U9-F1
#
_cell.length_a   1.000
_cell.length_b   1.000
_cell.length_c   1.000
_cell.angle_alpha   90.00
_cell.angle_beta   90.00
_cell.angle_gamma   90.00
#
_symmetry.space_group_name_H-M   'P 1'
#
loop_
_entity.id
_entity.type
_entity.pdbx_description
1 polymer ?
#
loop_
_entity_poly.entity_id
_entity_poly.type
_entity_poly.pdbx_seq_one_letter_code
_entity_poly.pdbx_strand_id
1 'polypeptide(L)'
;SLISEIGRTPRRVLIAPVDRCGWNKETISALLDCNSNTSPMPSGHPLLLCEVDKVLSFPRDVSLRDHLSIERINAPGEHMNIDTPADLEALI
;
A
#
# COMPACT_ATOMS: atom_id res chain seq x y z
N SER A 1 -20.20 3.47 0.89
CA SER A 1 -19.08 3.14 1.79
C SER A 1 -18.60 1.74 1.44
N LEU A 2 -17.32 1.40 1.58
CA LEU A 2 -16.81 0.05 1.27
C LEU A 2 -17.62 -1.07 1.98
N ILE A 3 -18.10 -0.75 3.19
CA ILE A 3 -18.94 -1.61 4.03
C ILE A 3 -20.33 -1.85 3.41
N SER A 4 -20.91 -0.84 2.74
CA SER A 4 -22.24 -0.98 2.12
C SER A 4 -22.22 -1.85 0.87
N GLU A 5 -21.04 -2.09 0.29
CA GLU A 5 -20.88 -2.88 -0.95
C GLU A 5 -20.51 -4.34 -0.66
N ILE A 6 -19.66 -4.57 0.36
CA ILE A 6 -19.18 -5.92 0.73
C ILE A 6 -20.01 -6.55 1.86
N GLY A 7 -20.82 -5.75 2.58
CA GLY A 7 -21.62 -6.20 3.73
C GLY A 7 -20.84 -6.48 5.01
N ARG A 8 -19.51 -6.36 4.97
CA ARG A 8 -18.58 -6.50 6.12
C ARG A 8 -17.29 -5.73 5.87
N THR A 9 -16.59 -5.34 6.94
CA THR A 9 -15.24 -4.78 6.79
C THR A 9 -14.28 -5.87 6.28
N PRO A 10 -13.47 -5.60 5.24
CA PRO A 10 -12.44 -6.54 4.81
C PRO A 10 -11.39 -6.73 5.91
N ARG A 11 -10.91 -7.96 6.08
CA ARG A 11 -9.87 -8.28 7.08
C ARG A 11 -8.50 -7.71 6.71
N ARG A 12 -8.21 -7.65 5.41
CA ARG A 12 -6.97 -7.13 4.85
C ARG A 12 -7.28 -6.40 3.56
N VAL A 13 -6.57 -5.32 3.30
CA VAL A 13 -6.66 -4.58 2.03
C VAL A 13 -5.26 -4.33 1.50
N LEU A 14 -5.11 -4.40 0.18
CA LEU A 14 -3.89 -4.01 -0.51
C LEU A 14 -4.09 -2.61 -1.08
N ILE A 15 -3.25 -1.67 -0.67
CA ILE A 15 -3.31 -0.27 -1.11
C ILE A 15 -2.17 -0.05 -2.11
N ALA A 16 -2.54 0.19 -3.36
CA ALA A 16 -1.61 0.44 -4.46
C ALA A 16 -1.88 1.85 -5.05
N PRO A 17 -1.06 2.85 -4.70
CA PRO A 17 -1.17 4.18 -5.29
C PRO A 17 -0.94 4.12 -6.80
N VAL A 18 -1.72 4.89 -7.56
CA VAL A 18 -1.67 4.90 -9.04
C VAL A 18 -0.38 5.52 -9.57
N ASP A 19 0.23 6.42 -8.80
CA ASP A 19 1.48 7.15 -9.04
C ASP A 19 2.73 6.36 -8.63
N ARG A 20 2.59 5.22 -7.95
CA ARG A 20 3.69 4.38 -7.46
C ARG A 20 3.61 2.97 -8.03
N CYS A 21 3.65 2.88 -9.35
CA CYS A 21 3.39 1.67 -10.12
C CYS A 21 4.61 0.76 -10.36
N GLY A 22 5.74 0.98 -9.68
CA GLY A 22 6.98 0.21 -9.91
C GLY A 22 6.99 -1.23 -9.38
N TRP A 23 5.88 -1.75 -8.87
CA TRP A 23 5.80 -3.13 -8.34
C TRP A 23 5.40 -4.13 -9.42
N ASN A 24 5.76 -5.39 -9.23
CA ASN A 24 5.41 -6.49 -10.12
C ASN A 24 4.60 -7.57 -9.38
N LYS A 25 4.25 -8.65 -10.10
CA LYS A 25 3.46 -9.75 -9.55
C LYS A 25 4.16 -10.40 -8.35
N GLU A 26 5.47 -10.54 -8.41
CA GLU A 26 6.29 -11.13 -7.35
C GLU A 26 6.26 -10.27 -6.08
N THR A 27 6.26 -8.93 -6.22
CA THR A 27 6.04 -8.01 -5.10
C THR A 27 4.69 -8.29 -4.42
N ILE A 28 3.63 -8.45 -5.20
CA ILE A 28 2.28 -8.70 -4.68
C ILE A 28 2.22 -10.04 -3.96
N SER A 29 2.76 -11.11 -4.57
CA SER A 29 2.81 -12.42 -3.93
C SER A 29 3.53 -12.38 -2.58
N ALA A 30 4.70 -11.75 -2.52
CA ALA A 30 5.46 -11.60 -1.27
C ALA A 30 4.66 -10.85 -0.18
N LEU A 31 3.92 -9.81 -0.56
CA LEU A 31 3.06 -9.08 0.38
C LEU A 31 1.89 -9.93 0.87
N LEU A 32 1.22 -10.68 -0.01
CA LEU A 32 0.04 -11.47 0.35
C LEU A 32 0.34 -12.61 1.34
N ASP A 33 1.59 -13.06 1.38
CA ASP A 33 2.10 -14.07 2.32
C ASP A 33 2.30 -13.48 3.74
N CYS A 34 2.28 -12.16 3.91
CA CYS A 34 2.40 -11.49 5.21
C CYS A 34 1.08 -11.44 5.99
N ASN A 35 1.19 -11.40 7.32
CA ASN A 35 0.05 -11.38 8.25
C ASN A 35 -0.03 -10.10 9.11
N SER A 36 0.88 -9.15 8.88
CA SER A 36 0.98 -7.85 9.54
C SER A 36 0.80 -6.74 8.50
N ASN A 37 0.75 -5.47 8.92
CA ASN A 37 0.85 -4.40 7.93
C ASN A 37 2.25 -4.43 7.33
N THR A 38 2.36 -4.50 6.01
CA THR A 38 3.65 -4.74 5.35
C THR A 38 3.77 -3.93 4.07
N SER A 39 4.97 -3.45 3.78
CA SER A 39 5.29 -2.79 2.52
C SER A 39 6.67 -3.19 2.00
N PRO A 40 6.89 -3.17 0.68
CA PRO A 40 8.15 -3.57 0.09
C PRO A 40 9.20 -2.45 0.23
N MET A 41 10.46 -2.83 0.38
CA MET A 41 11.60 -1.94 0.18
C MET A 41 11.96 -1.86 -1.31
N PRO A 42 12.51 -0.74 -1.80
CA PRO A 42 12.73 0.53 -1.09
C PRO A 42 11.51 1.46 -1.09
N SER A 43 10.58 1.30 -2.05
CA SER A 43 9.52 2.28 -2.36
C SER A 43 8.40 2.40 -1.32
N GLY A 44 8.20 1.39 -0.49
CA GLY A 44 7.17 1.37 0.56
C GLY A 44 5.74 1.19 0.06
N HIS A 45 5.54 0.91 -1.22
CA HIS A 45 4.24 0.59 -1.80
C HIS A 45 4.38 -0.58 -2.79
N PRO A 46 3.36 -1.45 -2.91
CA PRO A 46 2.04 -1.39 -2.26
C PRO A 46 2.07 -1.67 -0.75
N LEU A 47 1.06 -1.18 -0.03
CA LEU A 47 0.89 -1.43 1.41
C LEU A 47 -0.17 -2.52 1.62
N LEU A 48 0.22 -3.66 2.19
CA LEU A 48 -0.74 -4.57 2.80
C LEU A 48 -1.16 -3.99 4.16
N LEU A 49 -2.44 -3.70 4.32
CA LEU A 49 -3.03 -3.24 5.57
C LEU A 49 -3.88 -4.36 6.18
N CYS A 50 -3.48 -4.83 7.37
CA CYS A 50 -4.20 -5.84 8.14
C CYS A 50 -5.01 -5.25 9.30
N GLU A 51 -4.67 -4.04 9.76
CA GLU A 51 -5.39 -3.33 10.83
C GLU A 51 -6.48 -2.39 10.27
N VAL A 52 -7.40 -2.91 9.45
CA VAL A 52 -8.40 -2.07 8.74
C VAL A 52 -9.32 -1.32 9.70
N ASP A 53 -9.86 -1.99 10.72
CA ASP A 53 -10.78 -1.36 11.68
C ASP A 53 -10.10 -0.22 12.46
N LYS A 54 -8.81 -0.37 12.78
CA LYS A 54 -8.01 0.66 13.44
C LYS A 54 -7.88 1.90 12.57
N VAL A 55 -7.58 1.74 11.28
CA VAL A 55 -7.52 2.85 10.34
C VAL A 55 -8.87 3.54 10.18
N LEU A 56 -9.97 2.78 10.13
CA LEU A 56 -11.32 3.35 10.03
C LEU A 56 -11.73 4.16 11.28
N SER A 57 -11.05 3.95 12.42
CA SER A 57 -11.27 4.73 13.65
C SER A 57 -10.47 6.03 13.73
N PHE A 58 -9.51 6.24 12.83
CA PHE A 58 -8.66 7.42 12.86
C PHE A 58 -9.36 8.67 12.30
N PRO A 59 -8.99 9.88 12.77
CA PRO A 59 -9.31 11.11 12.05
C PRO A 59 -8.72 11.07 10.64
N ARG A 60 -9.37 11.73 9.67
CA ARG A 60 -9.01 11.61 8.24
C ARG A 60 -7.60 12.13 7.90
N ASP A 61 -7.10 12.99 8.75
CA ASP A 61 -5.95 13.85 8.55
C ASP A 61 -4.72 13.38 9.35
N VAL A 62 -4.80 12.21 9.99
CA VAL A 62 -3.64 11.60 10.64
C VAL A 62 -2.81 10.77 9.68
N SER A 63 -1.49 10.81 9.87
CA SER A 63 -0.54 10.00 9.13
C SER A 63 -0.64 8.53 9.52
N LEU A 64 -0.90 7.65 8.55
CA LEU A 64 -0.88 6.19 8.77
C LEU A 64 0.49 5.70 9.22
N ARG A 65 1.57 6.30 8.70
CA ARG A 65 2.93 5.92 9.03
C ARG A 65 3.26 6.11 10.50
N ASP A 66 2.70 7.16 11.10
CA ASP A 66 3.00 7.52 12.50
C ASP A 66 2.11 6.75 13.49
N HIS A 67 1.01 6.17 13.01
CA HIS A 67 0.00 5.50 13.86
C HIS A 67 -0.12 3.99 13.63
N LEU A 68 0.58 3.44 12.62
CA LEU A 68 0.63 2.02 12.33
C LEU A 68 2.07 1.51 12.36
N SER A 69 2.26 0.32 12.91
CA SER A 69 3.50 -0.44 12.68
C SER A 69 3.43 -1.06 11.29
N ILE A 70 4.36 -0.69 10.41
CA ILE A 70 4.44 -1.21 9.05
C ILE A 70 5.79 -1.91 8.89
N GLU A 71 5.75 -3.22 8.74
CA GLU A 71 6.91 -4.04 8.47
C GLU A 71 7.43 -3.79 7.05
N ARG A 72 8.75 -3.81 6.89
CA ARG A 72 9.43 -3.61 5.62
C ARG A 72 10.05 -4.92 5.19
N ILE A 73 9.66 -5.42 4.03
CA ILE A 73 10.19 -6.66 3.46
C ILE A 73 11.03 -6.38 2.23
N ASN A 74 11.99 -7.27 1.97
CA ASN A 74 12.71 -7.26 0.70
C ASN A 74 11.83 -7.91 -0.37
N ALA A 75 11.50 -7.18 -1.43
CA ALA A 75 10.68 -7.66 -2.53
C ALA A 75 11.20 -7.04 -3.85
N PRO A 76 11.05 -7.74 -4.99
CA PRO A 76 11.44 -7.20 -6.27
C PRO A 76 10.55 -6.01 -6.65
N GLY A 77 11.04 -5.15 -7.54
CA GLY A 77 10.33 -3.98 -8.04
C GLY A 77 11.26 -2.82 -8.33
N GLU A 78 10.75 -1.83 -9.05
CA GLU A 78 11.43 -0.58 -9.33
C GLU A 78 10.92 0.53 -8.40
N HIS A 79 11.81 1.46 -8.08
CA HIS A 79 11.42 2.67 -7.37
C HIS A 79 10.90 3.70 -8.37
N MET A 80 9.64 3.54 -8.74
CA MET A 80 8.95 4.47 -9.64
C MET A 80 7.96 5.32 -8.85
N ASN A 81 8.08 6.62 -9.02
CA ASN A 81 7.18 7.61 -8.44
C ASN A 81 6.86 8.67 -9.50
N ILE A 82 5.60 8.84 -9.84
CA ILE A 82 5.13 9.77 -10.87
C ILE A 82 4.42 10.93 -10.17
N ASP A 83 5.20 11.86 -9.60
CA ASP A 83 4.66 13.00 -8.84
C ASP A 83 4.29 14.18 -9.75
N THR A 84 4.98 14.31 -10.89
CA THR A 84 4.91 15.45 -11.79
C THR A 84 4.69 15.01 -13.25
N PRO A 85 4.18 15.90 -14.12
CA PRO A 85 4.09 15.61 -15.55
C PRO A 85 5.45 15.25 -16.18
N ALA A 86 6.55 15.84 -15.70
CA ALA A 86 7.90 15.53 -16.18
C ALA A 86 8.32 14.08 -15.87
N ASP A 87 7.86 13.53 -14.75
CA ASP A 87 8.13 12.12 -14.40
C ASP A 87 7.45 11.16 -15.40
N LEU A 88 6.28 11.54 -15.91
CA LEU A 88 5.57 10.78 -16.94
C LEU A 88 6.29 10.88 -18.30
N GLU A 89 6.78 12.07 -18.66
CA GLU A 89 7.55 12.28 -19.89
C GLU A 89 8.84 11.45 -19.91
N ALA A 90 9.48 11.24 -18.76
CA ALA A 90 10.67 10.40 -18.64
C ALA A 90 10.42 8.89 -18.83
N LEU A 91 9.15 8.46 -18.89
CA LEU A 91 8.76 7.05 -19.13
C LEU A 91 8.57 6.71 -20.62
N ILE A 92 8.62 7.71 -21.51
CA ILE A 92 8.41 7.60 -22.96
C ILE A 92 9.75 7.45 -23.68
#